data_AF-I1K8K9-F1
#
_entry.id   AF-I1K8K9-F1
#
_cell.length_a   1.000
_cell.length_b   1.000
_cell.length_c   1.000
_cell.angle_alpha   90.00
_cell.angle_beta   90.00
_cell.angle_gamma   90.00
#
_symmetry.space_group_name_H-M   'P 1'
#
loop_
_entity.id
_entity.type
_entity.pdbx_description
1 polymer ?
#
loop_
_entity_poly.entity_id
_entity_poly.type
_entity_poly.pdbx_seq_one_letter_code
_entity_poly.pdbx_strand_id
1 'polypeptide(L)'
;MTTTHERVHPIPNLAMSPTTSSSTAHWTSDAIHGGSLRRVDLDSGTNGWASPPGDLFLLRSSNYFTKRQKSPAGDYLLSPAGMDWLKSQSKLENVLSRADNRVGQALRQAQAQGKSLKSFIFAVNLQVPGKEHHSAVFYFSTDEPIPSGSLLSRFIEGDDAFRNQRFKLVNRIVKGPWIVKKAVGNYSACLLGKALTCNYHRGRNYFEIDVDIGSSAIANAILRLALGYVTSVTIDMGFLVEAQDEEELPERLVGAVRVCQMEMSAATVVDAPNAPRGNKVNHLSGNDE
;
A
#
# COMPACT_ATOMS: atom_id res chain seq x y z
N MET A 1 1.99 27.99 80.44
CA MET A 1 2.18 28.65 79.14
C MET A 1 1.20 28.01 78.17
N THR A 2 0.17 28.75 77.77
CA THR A 2 -0.95 28.27 76.97
C THR A 2 -0.55 28.35 75.49
N THR A 3 -0.21 27.23 74.87
CA THR A 3 0.04 27.13 73.43
C THR A 3 -1.27 26.83 72.71
N THR A 4 -1.84 27.84 72.07
CA THR A 4 -2.95 27.74 71.12
C THR A 4 -2.48 27.04 69.85
N HIS A 5 -2.94 25.81 69.63
CA HIS A 5 -2.78 25.11 68.35
C HIS A 5 -3.77 25.70 67.32
N GLU A 6 -3.25 26.42 66.33
CA GLU A 6 -3.99 26.83 65.15
C GLU A 6 -4.49 25.60 64.38
N ARG A 7 -5.81 25.58 64.11
CA ARG A 7 -6.45 24.55 63.28
C ARG A 7 -6.08 24.79 61.82
N VAL A 8 -5.29 23.90 61.25
CA VAL A 8 -5.03 23.84 59.80
C VAL A 8 -6.31 23.40 59.10
N HIS A 9 -6.89 24.30 58.31
CA HIS A 9 -8.02 23.99 57.43
C HIS A 9 -7.53 23.17 56.21
N PRO A 10 -8.23 22.10 55.83
CA PRO A 10 -7.83 21.26 54.70
C PRO A 10 -8.00 21.99 53.36
N ILE A 11 -6.95 21.97 52.55
CA ILE A 11 -6.93 22.49 51.17
C ILE A 11 -7.89 21.62 50.32
N PRO A 12 -8.82 22.21 49.55
CA PRO A 12 -9.73 21.44 48.71
C PRO A 12 -8.97 20.70 47.61
N ASN A 13 -9.27 19.41 47.44
CA ASN A 13 -8.80 18.61 46.31
C ASN A 13 -9.10 19.34 45.00
N LEU A 14 -8.04 19.80 44.32
CA LEU A 14 -8.13 20.24 42.94
C LEU A 14 -8.54 19.00 42.12
N ALA A 15 -9.81 18.94 41.73
CA ALA A 15 -10.29 17.96 40.79
C ALA A 15 -9.52 18.17 39.48
N MET A 16 -8.60 17.24 39.18
CA MET A 16 -7.96 17.18 37.87
C MET A 16 -9.07 17.02 36.84
N SER A 17 -9.26 18.06 36.04
CA SER A 17 -10.10 18.00 34.84
C SER A 17 -9.57 16.85 33.98
N PRO A 18 -10.42 15.95 33.45
CA PRO A 18 -9.95 14.89 32.59
C PRO A 18 -9.34 15.53 31.36
N THR A 19 -8.01 15.46 31.25
CA THR A 19 -7.28 15.76 30.03
C THR A 19 -7.89 14.88 28.96
N THR A 20 -8.73 15.47 28.12
CA THR A 20 -9.18 14.82 26.89
C THR A 20 -7.90 14.63 26.11
N SER A 21 -7.31 13.43 26.19
CA SER A 21 -6.29 13.01 25.26
C SER A 21 -6.97 12.99 23.91
N SER A 22 -6.93 14.14 23.24
CA SER A 22 -7.03 14.21 21.80
C SER A 22 -5.89 13.34 21.30
N SER A 23 -6.12 12.03 21.16
CA SER A 23 -5.29 11.23 20.30
C SER A 23 -5.56 11.81 18.91
N THR A 24 -4.74 12.79 18.50
CA THR A 24 -4.74 13.20 17.11
C THR A 24 -4.47 11.92 16.33
N ALA A 25 -5.44 11.51 15.52
CA ALA A 25 -5.37 10.28 14.76
C ALA A 25 -4.05 10.24 13.99
N HIS A 26 -3.42 9.08 13.98
CA HIS A 26 -2.18 8.89 13.24
C HIS A 26 -2.43 9.15 11.74
N TRP A 27 -1.44 9.66 11.00
CA TRP A 27 -1.61 10.04 9.58
C TRP A 27 -2.05 8.87 8.69
N THR A 28 -1.72 7.64 9.09
CA THR A 28 -2.18 6.43 8.40
C THR A 28 -3.69 6.25 8.49
N SER A 29 -4.38 6.83 9.47
CA SER A 29 -5.84 6.82 9.55
C SER A 29 -6.44 7.62 8.39
N ASP A 30 -5.96 8.85 8.16
CA ASP A 30 -6.37 9.67 7.03
C ASP A 30 -6.04 8.98 5.70
N ALA A 31 -4.88 8.33 5.62
CA ALA A 31 -4.51 7.52 4.45
C ALA A 31 -5.43 6.31 4.27
N ILE A 32 -5.79 5.57 5.31
CA ILE A 32 -6.64 4.36 5.18
C ILE A 32 -8.07 4.74 4.79
N HIS A 33 -8.58 5.86 5.29
CA HIS A 33 -9.98 6.27 5.13
C HIS A 33 -10.22 7.30 4.02
N GLY A 34 -9.18 7.94 3.50
CA GLY A 34 -9.29 9.00 2.48
C GLY A 34 -9.40 8.52 1.02
N GLY A 35 -9.33 7.23 0.75
CA GLY A 35 -9.41 6.67 -0.61
C GLY A 35 -10.84 6.32 -1.05
N SER A 36 -11.10 6.34 -2.36
CA SER A 36 -12.39 5.88 -2.93
C SER A 36 -12.60 4.38 -2.74
N LEU A 37 -11.52 3.60 -2.82
CA LEU A 37 -11.52 2.17 -2.51
C LEU A 37 -11.42 2.01 -0.99
N ARG A 38 -12.55 1.70 -0.37
CA ARG A 38 -12.68 1.66 1.08
C ARG A 38 -11.99 0.44 1.67
N ARG A 39 -11.43 0.60 2.87
CA ARG A 39 -11.08 -0.54 3.72
C ARG A 39 -12.37 -1.26 4.14
N VAL A 40 -12.42 -2.57 3.99
CA VAL A 40 -13.59 -3.40 4.27
C VAL A 40 -13.26 -4.52 5.26
N ASP A 41 -14.30 -5.20 5.74
CA ASP A 41 -14.15 -6.43 6.51
C ASP A 41 -13.42 -7.52 5.71
N LEU A 42 -12.57 -8.30 6.38
CA LEU A 42 -11.69 -9.27 5.73
C LEU A 42 -12.47 -10.41 5.05
N ASP A 43 -13.55 -10.87 5.66
CA ASP A 43 -14.25 -12.10 5.28
C ASP A 43 -15.54 -11.82 4.52
N SER A 44 -16.23 -10.72 4.85
CA SER A 44 -17.53 -10.35 4.28
C SER A 44 -17.48 -9.12 3.35
N GLY A 45 -16.38 -8.38 3.33
CA GLY A 45 -16.23 -7.14 2.57
C GLY A 45 -16.27 -7.34 1.05
N THR A 46 -16.82 -6.36 0.33
CA THR A 46 -16.88 -6.29 -1.14
C THR A 46 -16.54 -4.88 -1.63
N ASN A 47 -16.16 -4.74 -2.90
CA ASN A 47 -15.78 -3.49 -3.56
C ASN A 47 -14.82 -2.61 -2.74
N GLY A 48 -13.75 -3.23 -2.25
CA GLY A 48 -12.83 -2.62 -1.30
C GLY A 48 -11.57 -3.44 -1.09
N TRP A 49 -10.78 -3.04 -0.10
CA TRP A 49 -9.55 -3.73 0.26
C TRP A 49 -9.50 -4.05 1.76
N ALA A 50 -8.74 -5.08 2.14
CA ALA A 50 -8.49 -5.45 3.52
C ALA A 50 -7.03 -5.89 3.73
N SER A 51 -6.63 -6.09 4.98
CA SER A 51 -5.30 -6.60 5.34
C SER A 51 -5.44 -8.06 5.80
N PRO A 52 -5.07 -9.04 4.98
CA PRO A 52 -5.12 -10.45 5.39
C PRO A 52 -4.09 -10.75 6.49
N PRO A 53 -4.25 -11.81 7.29
CA PRO A 53 -3.14 -12.29 8.14
C PRO A 53 -1.96 -12.74 7.28
N GLY A 54 -0.72 -12.43 7.69
CA GLY A 54 0.47 -12.86 6.95
C GLY A 54 0.67 -14.37 6.93
N ASP A 55 0.15 -15.09 7.94
CA ASP A 55 0.20 -16.56 8.00
C ASP A 55 -0.59 -17.27 6.90
N LEU A 56 -1.45 -16.56 6.16
CA LEU A 56 -2.09 -17.09 4.96
C LEU A 56 -1.12 -17.31 3.80
N PHE A 57 0.10 -16.77 3.89
CA PHE A 57 1.15 -16.91 2.89
C PHE A 57 2.25 -17.85 3.40
N LEU A 58 2.56 -18.89 2.62
CA LEU A 58 3.65 -19.81 2.91
C LEU A 58 4.91 -19.40 2.11
N LEU A 59 5.94 -18.96 2.83
CA LEU A 59 7.19 -18.44 2.28
C LEU A 59 8.38 -19.31 2.66
N ARG A 60 9.58 -19.04 2.11
CA ARG A 60 10.80 -19.82 2.41
C ARG A 60 11.11 -19.75 3.92
N SER A 61 11.11 -20.89 4.60
CA SER A 61 11.48 -20.99 6.02
C SER A 61 13.00 -20.80 6.22
N SER A 62 13.45 -20.71 7.49
CA SER A 62 14.87 -20.63 7.85
C SER A 62 15.75 -21.74 7.29
N ASN A 63 15.19 -22.89 6.95
CA ASN A 63 15.90 -24.06 6.41
C ASN A 63 15.51 -24.35 4.94
N TYR A 64 14.97 -23.38 4.20
CA TYR A 64 14.47 -23.60 2.85
C TYR A 64 15.56 -24.09 1.88
N PHE A 65 16.78 -23.57 1.95
CA PHE A 65 17.83 -23.98 1.00
C PHE A 65 18.31 -25.41 1.22
N THR A 66 18.22 -25.93 2.45
CA THR A 66 18.61 -27.31 2.79
C THR A 66 17.44 -28.30 2.74
N LYS A 67 16.22 -27.88 3.13
CA LYS A 67 15.05 -28.77 3.28
C LYS A 67 13.88 -28.47 2.34
N ARG A 68 13.94 -27.37 1.57
CA ARG A 68 12.86 -26.90 0.68
C ARG A 68 11.52 -26.67 1.41
N GLN A 69 11.56 -26.34 2.70
CA GLN A 69 10.37 -26.14 3.52
C GLN A 69 9.86 -24.70 3.47
N LYS A 70 8.54 -24.55 3.44
CA LYS A 70 7.88 -23.25 3.59
C LYS A 70 7.14 -23.18 4.91
N SER A 71 7.07 -21.99 5.49
CA SER A 71 6.33 -21.72 6.73
C SER A 71 5.40 -20.51 6.54
N PRO A 72 4.36 -20.37 7.39
CA PRO A 72 3.60 -19.12 7.49
C PRO A 72 4.54 -17.91 7.62
N ALA A 73 4.20 -16.82 6.93
CA ALA A 73 5.07 -15.64 6.83
C ALA A 73 5.17 -14.83 8.13
N GLY A 74 4.21 -14.96 9.05
CA GLY A 74 4.11 -14.11 10.24
C GLY A 74 3.79 -12.66 9.92
N ASP A 75 4.25 -11.77 10.80
CA ASP A 75 4.03 -10.33 10.69
C ASP A 75 4.73 -9.71 9.48
N TYR A 76 4.14 -8.63 8.97
CA TYR A 76 4.70 -7.85 7.89
C TYR A 76 5.87 -6.99 8.37
N LEU A 77 6.79 -6.69 7.45
CA LEU A 77 7.83 -5.69 7.69
C LEU A 77 7.23 -4.28 7.81
N LEU A 78 6.18 -3.99 7.02
CA LEU A 78 5.50 -2.69 6.97
C LEU A 78 3.98 -2.86 7.14
N SER A 79 3.33 -1.84 7.70
CA SER A 79 1.88 -1.84 7.91
C SER A 79 1.13 -1.34 6.66
N PRO A 80 0.03 -1.98 6.22
CA PRO A 80 -0.77 -1.47 5.11
C PRO A 80 -1.34 -0.06 5.41
N ALA A 81 -1.07 0.88 4.52
CA ALA A 81 -1.46 2.29 4.64
C ALA A 81 -2.59 2.69 3.69
N GLY A 82 -2.92 1.84 2.72
CA GLY A 82 -3.97 2.11 1.75
C GLY A 82 -3.87 1.23 0.51
N MET A 83 -4.95 1.23 -0.26
CA MET A 83 -4.93 0.82 -1.66
C MET A 83 -5.70 1.84 -2.48
N ASP A 84 -5.20 2.16 -3.66
CA ASP A 84 -5.92 2.94 -4.66
C ASP A 84 -6.16 2.14 -5.93
N TRP A 85 -7.35 2.34 -6.48
CA TRP A 85 -7.65 2.02 -7.86
C TRP A 85 -7.82 3.35 -8.60
N LEU A 86 -6.86 3.68 -9.46
CA LEU A 86 -6.79 4.96 -10.15
C LEU A 86 -7.01 4.77 -11.64
N LYS A 87 -7.45 5.82 -12.30
CA LYS A 87 -7.68 5.88 -13.74
C LYS A 87 -7.21 7.22 -14.29
N SER A 88 -6.53 7.21 -15.44
CA SER A 88 -6.00 8.42 -16.07
C SER A 88 -5.82 8.24 -17.58
N GLN A 89 -5.54 9.35 -18.28
CA GLN A 89 -5.36 9.36 -19.74
C GLN A 89 -4.02 8.78 -20.20
N SER A 90 -3.02 8.77 -19.33
CA SER A 90 -1.68 8.23 -19.59
C SER A 90 -1.26 7.32 -18.44
N LYS A 91 -0.22 6.52 -18.62
CA LYS A 91 0.39 5.79 -17.51
C LYS A 91 0.77 6.77 -16.38
N LEU A 92 0.43 6.41 -15.13
CA LEU A 92 0.88 7.13 -13.95
C LEU A 92 2.18 6.52 -13.46
N GLU A 93 3.20 7.36 -13.34
CA GLU A 93 4.50 7.00 -12.82
C GLU A 93 4.80 7.78 -11.54
N ASN A 94 5.56 7.17 -10.63
CA ASN A 94 6.03 7.81 -9.40
C ASN A 94 4.89 8.54 -8.64
N VAL A 95 3.78 7.85 -8.40
CA VAL A 95 2.54 8.43 -7.88
C VAL A 95 2.76 9.14 -6.53
N LEU A 96 3.66 8.65 -5.67
CA LEU A 96 3.95 9.28 -4.38
C LEU A 96 4.62 10.66 -4.49
N SER A 97 5.29 10.95 -5.61
CA SER A 97 5.86 12.28 -5.88
C SER A 97 4.81 13.34 -6.16
N ARG A 98 3.59 12.92 -6.53
CA ARG A 98 2.54 13.86 -6.93
C ARG A 98 1.97 14.62 -5.74
N ALA A 99 1.63 15.89 -6.00
CA ALA A 99 1.01 16.75 -4.99
C ALA A 99 -0.38 16.26 -4.56
N ASP A 100 -1.12 15.63 -5.48
CA ASP A 100 -2.48 15.10 -5.31
C ASP A 100 -2.52 13.64 -4.81
N ASN A 101 -1.36 12.99 -4.60
CA ASN A 101 -1.35 11.68 -3.97
C ASN A 101 -1.77 11.79 -2.51
N ARG A 102 -2.92 11.21 -2.17
CA ARG A 102 -3.54 11.30 -0.84
C ARG A 102 -2.71 10.69 0.28
N VAL A 103 -1.99 9.58 0.04
CA VAL A 103 -1.17 8.92 1.08
C VAL A 103 0.07 9.76 1.37
N GLY A 104 0.74 10.23 0.31
CA GLY A 104 1.84 11.19 0.43
C GLY A 104 1.39 12.51 1.06
N GLN A 105 0.19 12.99 0.75
CA GLN A 105 -0.38 14.20 1.33
C GLN A 105 -0.65 14.06 2.83
N ALA A 106 -1.25 12.95 3.27
CA ALA A 106 -1.51 12.68 4.68
C ALA A 106 -0.19 12.70 5.50
N LEU A 107 0.85 12.04 4.99
CA LEU A 107 2.17 12.07 5.64
C LEU A 107 2.77 13.49 5.64
N ARG A 108 2.73 14.21 4.51
CA ARG A 108 3.23 15.61 4.44
C ARG A 108 2.53 16.53 5.43
N GLN A 109 1.21 16.38 5.61
CA GLN A 109 0.43 17.16 6.57
C GLN A 109 0.85 16.86 8.01
N ALA A 110 1.05 15.59 8.37
CA ALA A 110 1.54 15.22 9.69
C ALA A 110 2.97 15.75 9.94
N GLN A 111 3.85 15.67 8.93
CA GLN A 111 5.22 16.18 9.02
C GLN A 111 5.28 17.70 9.15
N ALA A 112 4.37 18.43 8.49
CA ALA A 112 4.23 19.88 8.67
C ALA A 112 3.82 20.27 10.11
N GLN A 113 3.22 19.35 10.86
CA GLN A 113 2.90 19.49 12.28
C GLN A 113 3.99 18.91 13.21
N GLY A 114 5.16 18.56 12.68
CA GLY A 114 6.26 17.97 13.45
C GLY A 114 6.05 16.50 13.86
N LYS A 115 5.05 15.81 13.29
CA LYS A 115 4.73 14.40 13.58
C LYS A 115 5.27 13.48 12.49
N SER A 116 5.47 12.19 12.82
CA SER A 116 5.77 11.16 11.81
C SER A 116 6.96 11.51 10.89
N LEU A 117 7.98 12.17 11.47
CA LEU A 117 9.13 12.69 10.73
C LEU A 117 10.05 11.58 10.19
N LYS A 118 10.01 10.41 10.83
CA LYS A 118 10.79 9.23 10.44
C LYS A 118 10.00 8.27 9.54
N SER A 119 8.72 8.55 9.31
CA SER A 119 7.86 7.62 8.60
C SER A 119 8.26 7.46 7.15
N PHE A 120 8.14 6.23 6.68
CA PHE A 120 8.55 5.81 5.34
C PHE A 120 7.40 5.10 4.65
N ILE A 121 7.19 5.40 3.37
CA ILE A 121 6.17 4.74 2.54
C ILE A 121 6.86 3.84 1.51
N PHE A 122 6.43 2.59 1.43
CA PHE A 122 6.75 1.68 0.34
C PHE A 122 5.50 1.49 -0.51
N ALA A 123 5.56 1.79 -1.81
CA ALA A 123 4.43 1.63 -2.72
C ALA A 123 4.75 0.68 -3.86
N VAL A 124 3.74 -0.08 -4.28
CA VAL A 124 3.75 -0.85 -5.52
C VAL A 124 2.59 -0.38 -6.38
N ASN A 125 2.88 0.12 -7.57
CA ASN A 125 1.89 0.56 -8.55
C ASN A 125 1.85 -0.45 -9.70
N LEU A 126 0.83 -1.31 -9.72
CA LEU A 126 0.60 -2.19 -10.87
C LEU A 126 -0.10 -1.40 -11.96
N GLN A 127 0.65 -1.09 -13.02
CA GLN A 127 0.17 -0.30 -14.16
C GLN A 127 -0.54 -1.21 -15.15
N VAL A 128 -1.83 -0.96 -15.34
CA VAL A 128 -2.72 -1.78 -16.17
C VAL A 128 -2.92 -1.10 -17.53
N PRO A 129 -2.48 -1.71 -18.64
CA PRO A 129 -2.72 -1.18 -19.97
C PRO A 129 -4.20 -1.34 -20.37
N GLY A 130 -4.74 -0.36 -21.07
CA GLY A 130 -6.10 -0.37 -21.57
C GLY A 130 -6.39 0.84 -22.46
N LYS A 131 -7.64 0.98 -22.92
CA LYS A 131 -8.10 2.22 -23.58
C LYS A 131 -7.91 3.43 -22.66
N GLU A 132 -8.07 3.19 -21.36
CA GLU A 132 -7.74 4.11 -20.28
C GLU A 132 -6.75 3.40 -19.37
N HIS A 133 -5.75 4.15 -18.89
CA HIS A 133 -4.71 3.60 -18.04
C HIS A 133 -5.24 3.50 -16.61
N HIS A 134 -5.07 2.34 -16.00
CA HIS A 134 -5.40 2.14 -14.60
C HIS A 134 -4.15 1.84 -13.78
N SER A 135 -4.20 2.19 -12.50
CA SER A 135 -3.13 1.92 -11.53
C SER A 135 -3.75 1.31 -10.29
N ALA A 136 -3.35 0.07 -9.97
CA ALA A 136 -3.61 -0.51 -8.66
C ALA A 136 -2.41 -0.23 -7.76
N VAL A 137 -2.55 0.76 -6.88
CA VAL A 137 -1.47 1.22 -6.00
C VAL A 137 -1.66 0.64 -4.61
N PHE A 138 -0.66 -0.07 -4.11
CA PHE A 138 -0.62 -0.67 -2.78
C PHE A 138 0.38 0.11 -1.94
N TYR A 139 -0.07 0.66 -0.82
CA TYR A 139 0.77 1.46 0.07
C TYR A 139 1.02 0.74 1.38
N PHE A 140 2.27 0.69 1.80
CA PHE A 140 2.71 0.19 3.08
C PHE A 140 3.57 1.25 3.77
N SER A 141 3.56 1.29 5.09
CA SER A 141 4.32 2.28 5.85
C SER A 141 4.91 1.73 7.15
N THR A 142 5.95 2.40 7.61
CA THR A 142 6.53 2.25 8.95
C THR A 142 6.79 3.63 9.52
N ASP A 143 6.66 3.79 10.84
CA ASP A 143 7.13 4.98 11.56
C ASP A 143 8.53 4.77 12.16
N GLU A 144 8.97 3.51 12.21
CA GLU A 144 10.31 3.12 12.62
C GLU A 144 11.27 3.08 11.43
N PRO A 145 12.55 3.45 11.62
CA PRO A 145 13.57 3.30 10.60
C PRO A 145 13.65 1.85 10.09
N ILE A 146 13.75 1.68 8.78
CA ILE A 146 14.06 0.37 8.19
C ILE A 146 15.47 -0.02 8.66
N PRO A 147 15.65 -1.20 9.30
CA PRO A 147 16.95 -1.57 9.87
C PRO A 147 18.04 -1.62 8.80
N SER A 148 19.13 -0.88 9.02
CA SER A 148 20.28 -0.86 8.11
C SER A 148 20.83 -2.27 7.89
N GLY A 149 21.16 -2.60 6.63
CA GLY A 149 21.66 -3.93 6.25
C GLY A 149 20.61 -5.03 6.14
N SER A 150 19.38 -4.80 6.62
CA SER A 150 18.27 -5.73 6.39
C SER A 150 18.03 -5.94 4.89
N LEU A 151 17.44 -7.08 4.52
CA LEU A 151 17.13 -7.38 3.11
C LEU A 151 16.28 -6.29 2.45
N LEU A 152 15.31 -5.73 3.18
CA LEU A 152 14.48 -4.62 2.68
C LEU A 152 15.30 -3.32 2.51
N SER A 153 16.19 -2.99 3.45
CA SER A 153 17.12 -1.85 3.32
C SER A 153 18.01 -2.02 2.09
N ARG A 154 18.64 -3.19 1.92
CA ARG A 154 19.48 -3.51 0.76
C ARG A 154 18.70 -3.45 -0.56
N PHE A 155 17.43 -3.85 -0.55
CA PHE A 155 16.56 -3.73 -1.73
C PHE A 155 16.23 -2.27 -2.08
N ILE A 156 15.90 -1.45 -1.07
CA ILE A 156 15.58 -0.03 -1.28
C ILE A 156 16.82 0.75 -1.74
N GLU A 157 18.00 0.45 -1.18
CA GLU A 157 19.24 1.19 -1.42
C GLU A 157 20.11 0.60 -2.56
N GLY A 158 19.85 -0.65 -2.95
CA GLY A 158 20.60 -1.36 -3.99
C GLY A 158 20.37 -0.81 -5.40
N ASP A 159 20.96 -1.46 -6.39
CA ASP A 159 20.75 -1.14 -7.79
C ASP A 159 19.55 -1.89 -8.39
N ASP A 160 19.18 -1.54 -9.62
CA ASP A 160 18.06 -2.17 -10.32
C ASP A 160 18.36 -3.62 -10.69
N ALA A 161 19.64 -4.01 -10.84
CA ALA A 161 20.01 -5.40 -11.07
C ALA A 161 19.63 -6.26 -9.86
N PHE A 162 19.93 -5.80 -8.64
CA PHE A 162 19.50 -6.43 -7.41
C PHE A 162 17.97 -6.42 -7.30
N ARG A 163 17.32 -5.28 -7.48
CA ARG A 163 15.86 -5.19 -7.33
C ARG A 163 15.10 -6.10 -8.31
N ASN A 164 15.51 -6.12 -9.57
CA ASN A 164 14.90 -6.97 -10.60
C ASN A 164 15.06 -8.46 -10.28
N GLN A 165 16.16 -8.86 -9.66
CA GLN A 165 16.38 -10.25 -9.27
C GLN A 165 15.56 -10.70 -8.05
N ARG A 166 15.05 -9.75 -7.24
CA ARG A 166 14.53 -10.05 -5.89
C ARG A 166 13.08 -9.64 -5.66
N PHE A 167 12.53 -8.69 -6.42
CA PHE A 167 11.14 -8.26 -6.20
C PHE A 167 10.14 -9.36 -6.59
N LYS A 168 9.34 -9.79 -5.61
CA LYS A 168 8.46 -10.96 -5.72
C LYS A 168 7.04 -10.62 -5.30
N LEU A 169 6.09 -11.24 -5.99
CA LEU A 169 4.67 -11.28 -5.63
C LEU A 169 4.30 -12.72 -5.29
N VAL A 170 3.54 -12.89 -4.22
CA VAL A 170 2.80 -14.11 -3.93
C VAL A 170 1.32 -13.78 -3.88
N ASN A 171 0.48 -14.64 -4.46
CA ASN A 171 -0.96 -14.41 -4.47
C ASN A 171 -1.76 -15.65 -4.08
N ARG A 172 -2.98 -15.40 -3.60
CA ARG A 172 -3.95 -16.44 -3.25
C ARG A 172 -5.34 -16.00 -3.69
N ILE A 173 -6.00 -16.81 -4.50
CA ILE A 173 -7.38 -16.54 -4.91
C ILE A 173 -8.31 -17.09 -3.82
N VAL A 174 -8.89 -16.18 -3.04
CA VAL A 174 -9.82 -16.49 -1.95
C VAL A 174 -11.19 -16.87 -2.51
N LYS A 175 -11.69 -16.05 -3.45
CA LYS A 175 -12.96 -16.25 -4.15
C LYS A 175 -12.75 -15.94 -5.63
N GLY A 176 -13.40 -16.70 -6.50
CA GLY A 176 -13.34 -16.45 -7.93
C GLY A 176 -13.71 -17.68 -8.77
N PRO A 177 -14.08 -17.47 -10.03
CA PRO A 177 -14.33 -18.56 -10.98
C PRO A 177 -13.11 -19.46 -11.13
N TRP A 178 -13.34 -20.75 -11.40
CA TRP A 178 -12.27 -21.74 -11.55
C TRP A 178 -11.26 -21.35 -12.65
N ILE A 179 -11.72 -20.71 -13.72
CA ILE A 179 -10.88 -20.28 -14.84
C ILE A 179 -9.89 -19.19 -14.41
N VAL A 180 -10.31 -18.25 -13.56
CA VAL A 180 -9.44 -17.22 -12.97
C VAL A 180 -8.44 -17.88 -12.02
N LYS A 181 -8.90 -18.79 -11.15
CA LYS A 181 -8.02 -19.55 -10.24
C LYS A 181 -6.92 -20.31 -10.99
N LYS A 182 -7.26 -20.92 -12.12
CA LYS A 182 -6.31 -21.66 -12.96
C LYS A 182 -5.30 -20.75 -13.66
N ALA A 183 -5.76 -19.62 -14.20
CA ALA A 183 -4.90 -18.71 -14.95
C ALA A 183 -3.95 -17.89 -14.07
N VAL A 184 -4.45 -17.33 -12.96
CA VAL A 184 -3.63 -16.58 -12.00
C VAL A 184 -2.73 -17.51 -11.19
N GLY A 185 -3.15 -18.77 -11.04
CA GLY A 185 -2.57 -19.71 -10.11
C GLY A 185 -3.10 -19.48 -8.69
N ASN A 186 -3.34 -20.57 -7.96
CA ASN A 186 -3.65 -20.50 -6.54
C ASN A 186 -2.37 -20.75 -5.75
N TYR A 187 -1.96 -19.81 -4.90
CA TYR A 187 -0.66 -19.84 -4.21
C TYR A 187 0.55 -19.77 -5.15
N SER A 188 0.43 -19.00 -6.24
CA SER A 188 1.54 -18.73 -7.15
C SER A 188 2.52 -17.71 -6.55
N ALA A 189 3.77 -17.84 -6.95
CA ALA A 189 4.84 -16.89 -6.66
C ALA A 189 5.48 -16.47 -7.99
N CYS A 190 5.72 -15.17 -8.17
CA CYS A 190 6.31 -14.62 -9.38
C CYS A 190 7.40 -13.60 -9.00
N LEU A 191 8.60 -13.75 -9.55
CA LEU A 191 9.63 -12.70 -9.50
C LEU A 191 9.25 -11.60 -10.49
N LEU A 192 8.48 -10.61 -10.04
CA LEU A 192 7.97 -9.51 -10.87
C LEU A 192 9.11 -8.76 -11.56
N GLY A 193 10.20 -8.50 -10.85
CA GLY A 193 11.37 -7.80 -11.40
C GLY A 193 12.08 -8.55 -12.55
N LYS A 194 11.89 -9.86 -12.67
CA LYS A 194 12.37 -10.65 -13.81
C LYS A 194 11.31 -10.80 -14.91
N ALA A 195 10.04 -10.87 -14.51
CA ALA A 195 8.94 -11.16 -15.41
C ALA A 195 8.38 -9.94 -16.14
N LEU A 196 8.58 -8.74 -15.58
CA LEU A 196 8.00 -7.48 -16.03
C LEU A 196 9.01 -6.34 -15.96
N THR A 197 8.77 -5.27 -16.71
CA THR A 197 9.49 -4.01 -16.56
C THR A 197 9.07 -3.36 -15.25
N CYS A 198 10.04 -3.13 -14.37
CA CYS A 198 9.87 -2.41 -13.12
C CYS A 198 10.68 -1.11 -13.16
N ASN A 199 10.04 0.03 -12.90
CA ASN A 199 10.71 1.30 -12.68
C ASN A 199 10.70 1.63 -11.18
N TYR A 200 11.84 2.06 -10.66
CA TYR A 200 12.04 2.27 -9.22
C TYR A 200 12.23 3.75 -8.91
N HIS A 201 11.46 4.26 -7.96
CA HIS A 201 11.49 5.67 -7.58
C HIS A 201 11.81 5.82 -6.10
N ARG A 202 12.86 6.58 -5.79
CA ARG A 202 13.29 6.88 -4.42
C ARG A 202 13.11 8.37 -4.14
N GLY A 203 12.21 8.69 -3.21
CA GLY A 203 12.10 10.04 -2.64
C GLY A 203 12.89 10.18 -1.35
N ARG A 204 12.62 11.22 -0.55
CA ARG A 204 13.21 11.36 0.79
C ARG A 204 12.68 10.30 1.76
N ASN A 205 11.35 10.19 1.83
CA ASN A 205 10.59 9.38 2.78
C ASN A 205 9.74 8.30 2.10
N TYR A 206 10.09 7.92 0.86
CA TYR A 206 9.42 6.82 0.19
C TYR A 206 10.30 6.07 -0.80
N PHE A 207 9.83 4.86 -1.12
CA PHE A 207 10.27 4.05 -2.25
C PHE A 207 9.03 3.52 -2.98
N GLU A 208 9.03 3.61 -4.30
CA GLU A 208 7.91 3.17 -5.15
C GLU A 208 8.41 2.28 -6.28
N ILE A 209 7.63 1.26 -6.60
CA ILE A 209 7.85 0.38 -7.75
C ILE A 209 6.67 0.50 -8.70
N ASP A 210 6.93 1.02 -9.88
CA ASP A 210 6.01 0.98 -11.01
C ASP A 210 6.21 -0.33 -11.76
N VAL A 211 5.18 -1.17 -11.81
CA VAL A 211 5.21 -2.48 -12.46
C VAL A 211 4.35 -2.43 -13.71
N ASP A 212 4.99 -2.45 -14.89
CA ASP A 212 4.28 -2.44 -16.16
C ASP A 212 3.76 -3.84 -16.50
N ILE A 213 2.48 -4.10 -16.24
CA ILE A 213 1.86 -5.38 -16.61
C ILE A 213 1.84 -5.56 -18.14
N GLY A 214 1.80 -4.46 -18.90
CA GLY A 214 1.79 -4.47 -20.36
C GLY A 214 3.10 -4.93 -20.99
N SER A 215 4.20 -4.99 -20.24
CA SER A 215 5.49 -5.45 -20.75
C SER A 215 5.56 -6.97 -21.00
N SER A 216 4.54 -7.73 -20.55
CA SER A 216 4.43 -9.16 -20.80
C SER A 216 3.04 -9.51 -21.34
N ALA A 217 3.00 -10.12 -22.52
CA ALA A 217 1.76 -10.59 -23.13
C ALA A 217 1.02 -11.60 -22.25
N ILE A 218 1.76 -12.49 -21.55
CA ILE A 218 1.19 -13.50 -20.65
C ILE A 218 0.58 -12.82 -19.43
N ALA A 219 1.30 -11.90 -18.78
CA ALA A 219 0.80 -11.20 -17.61
C ALA A 219 -0.45 -10.36 -17.95
N ASN A 220 -0.40 -9.64 -19.08
CA ASN A 220 -1.53 -8.86 -19.59
C ASN A 220 -2.76 -9.76 -19.89
N ALA A 221 -2.57 -10.94 -20.49
CA ALA A 221 -3.66 -11.88 -20.74
C ALA A 221 -4.31 -12.39 -19.44
N ILE A 222 -3.49 -12.78 -18.45
CA ILE A 222 -3.97 -13.23 -17.13
C ILE A 222 -4.73 -12.10 -16.43
N LEU A 223 -4.19 -10.88 -16.45
CA LEU A 223 -4.84 -9.73 -15.82
C LEU A 223 -6.17 -9.40 -16.49
N ARG A 224 -6.22 -9.36 -17.83
CA ARG A 224 -7.48 -9.10 -18.56
C ARG A 224 -8.57 -10.11 -18.22
N LEU A 225 -8.20 -11.38 -18.12
CA LEU A 225 -9.12 -12.43 -17.68
C LEU A 225 -9.61 -12.16 -16.25
N ALA A 226 -8.71 -11.88 -15.30
CA ALA A 226 -9.08 -11.57 -13.93
C ALA A 226 -9.98 -10.33 -13.84
N LEU A 227 -9.69 -9.27 -14.59
CA LEU A 227 -10.48 -8.04 -14.66
C LEU A 227 -11.86 -8.27 -15.27
N GLY A 228 -11.98 -9.17 -16.26
CA GLY A 228 -13.28 -9.57 -16.82
C GLY A 228 -14.21 -10.23 -15.80
N TYR A 229 -13.66 -10.72 -14.68
CA TYR A 229 -14.38 -11.33 -13.57
C TYR A 229 -14.22 -10.56 -12.25
N VAL A 230 -13.74 -9.32 -12.27
CA VAL A 230 -13.26 -8.61 -11.06
C VAL A 230 -14.29 -8.53 -9.94
N THR A 231 -15.57 -8.36 -10.28
CA THR A 231 -16.70 -8.29 -9.34
C THR A 231 -17.03 -9.63 -8.67
N SER A 232 -16.38 -10.71 -9.08
CA SER A 232 -16.51 -12.05 -8.50
C SER A 232 -15.21 -12.57 -7.87
N VAL A 233 -14.13 -11.80 -7.93
CA VAL A 233 -12.79 -12.21 -7.47
C VAL A 233 -12.45 -11.55 -6.13
N THR A 234 -11.98 -12.35 -5.18
CA THR A 234 -11.21 -11.87 -4.03
C THR A 234 -9.81 -12.47 -4.11
N ILE A 235 -8.80 -11.62 -4.06
CA ILE A 235 -7.40 -12.03 -4.17
C ILE A 235 -6.56 -11.40 -3.05
N ASP A 236 -5.78 -12.22 -2.37
CA ASP A 236 -4.70 -11.77 -1.50
C ASP A 236 -3.45 -11.57 -2.34
N MET A 237 -2.80 -10.41 -2.22
CA MET A 237 -1.57 -10.05 -2.94
C MET A 237 -0.52 -9.62 -1.93
N GLY A 238 0.52 -10.44 -1.77
CA GLY A 238 1.65 -10.20 -0.86
C GLY A 238 2.92 -9.88 -1.62
N PHE A 239 3.58 -8.80 -1.22
CA PHE A 239 4.84 -8.35 -1.81
C PHE A 239 5.99 -8.65 -0.88
N LEU A 240 7.11 -9.11 -1.44
CA LEU A 240 8.31 -9.42 -0.68
C LEU A 240 9.58 -9.26 -1.51
N VAL A 241 10.70 -9.22 -0.80
CA VAL A 241 12.04 -9.37 -1.37
C VAL A 241 12.44 -10.83 -1.20
N GLU A 242 12.71 -11.53 -2.30
CA GLU A 242 13.11 -12.93 -2.27
C GLU A 242 14.48 -13.10 -1.59
N ALA A 243 14.53 -13.97 -0.57
CA ALA A 243 15.77 -14.42 0.04
C ALA A 243 16.52 -15.33 -0.93
N GLN A 244 17.82 -15.10 -1.17
CA GLN A 244 18.67 -15.93 -2.04
C GLN A 244 19.87 -16.54 -1.31
N ASP A 245 20.07 -16.22 -0.03
CA ASP A 245 21.08 -16.84 0.83
C ASP A 245 20.56 -17.06 2.28
N GLU A 246 21.22 -17.92 3.05
CA GLU A 246 20.75 -18.36 4.38
C GLU A 246 20.56 -17.21 5.37
N GLU A 247 21.41 -16.19 5.33
CA GLU A 247 21.32 -14.99 6.18
C GLU A 247 20.05 -14.14 5.94
N GLU A 248 19.36 -14.39 4.82
CA GLU A 248 18.18 -13.65 4.40
C GLU A 248 16.88 -14.38 4.77
N LEU A 249 16.98 -15.57 5.34
CA LEU A 249 15.86 -16.40 5.74
C LEU A 249 15.50 -16.21 7.22
N PRO A 250 14.23 -16.43 7.61
CA PRO A 250 13.09 -16.72 6.73
C PRO A 250 12.65 -15.51 5.90
N GLU A 251 12.06 -15.77 4.73
CA GLU A 251 11.40 -14.72 3.94
C GLU A 251 10.27 -14.07 4.75
N ARG A 252 10.14 -12.74 4.65
CA ARG A 252 9.03 -11.97 5.24
C ARG A 252 8.33 -11.13 4.19
N LEU A 253 7.02 -10.93 4.36
CA LEU A 253 6.26 -10.00 3.54
C LEU A 253 6.67 -8.57 3.86
N VAL A 254 6.91 -7.76 2.83
CA VAL A 254 6.93 -6.30 2.99
C VAL A 254 5.55 -5.85 3.48
N GLY A 255 4.51 -6.37 2.84
CA GLY A 255 3.12 -6.27 3.26
C GLY A 255 2.22 -7.01 2.28
N ALA A 256 0.94 -7.14 2.64
CA ALA A 256 -0.05 -7.69 1.74
C ALA A 256 -1.41 -6.98 1.86
N VAL A 257 -2.18 -7.08 0.78
CA VAL A 257 -3.53 -6.53 0.66
C VAL A 257 -4.45 -7.59 0.07
N ARG A 258 -5.66 -7.70 0.62
CA ARG A 258 -6.78 -8.42 0.01
C ARG A 258 -7.58 -7.43 -0.82
N VAL A 259 -7.80 -7.72 -2.09
CA VAL A 259 -8.70 -6.98 -2.97
C VAL A 259 -10.01 -7.76 -3.08
N CYS A 260 -11.14 -7.16 -2.70
CA CYS A 260 -12.45 -7.81 -2.65
C CYS A 260 -13.37 -7.28 -3.75
N GLN A 261 -13.83 -8.16 -4.66
CA GLN A 261 -14.88 -7.93 -5.66
C GLN A 261 -14.97 -6.48 -6.14
N MET A 262 -13.87 -5.94 -6.66
CA MET A 262 -13.79 -4.52 -7.01
C MET A 262 -14.64 -4.24 -8.24
N GLU A 263 -15.29 -3.09 -8.28
CA GLU A 263 -15.94 -2.58 -9.49
C GLU A 263 -14.94 -1.79 -10.32
N MET A 264 -14.91 -2.02 -11.65
CA MET A 264 -14.01 -1.25 -12.54
C MET A 264 -14.28 0.26 -12.47
N SER A 265 -15.54 0.65 -12.24
CA SER A 265 -15.99 2.04 -12.11
C SER A 265 -15.60 2.71 -10.79
N ALA A 266 -15.09 1.97 -9.79
CA ALA A 266 -14.62 2.53 -8.53
C ALA A 266 -13.30 3.31 -8.66
N ALA A 267 -12.69 3.30 -9.86
CA ALA A 267 -11.43 3.96 -10.12
C ALA A 267 -11.54 5.48 -9.93
N THR A 268 -10.68 6.04 -9.08
CA THR A 268 -10.57 7.49 -8.95
C THR A 268 -9.90 8.05 -10.20
N VAL A 269 -10.53 9.04 -10.83
CA VAL A 269 -9.94 9.74 -11.97
C VAL A 269 -8.86 10.69 -11.47
N VAL A 270 -7.67 10.56 -12.02
CA VAL A 270 -6.50 11.39 -11.71
C VAL A 270 -6.04 12.09 -12.99
N ASP A 271 -5.77 13.40 -12.87
CA ASP A 271 -5.26 14.19 -13.99
C ASP A 271 -3.89 13.67 -14.44
N ALA A 272 -3.73 13.47 -15.74
CA ALA A 272 -2.43 13.14 -16.32
C ALA A 272 -1.43 14.28 -16.05
N PRO A 273 -0.12 13.99 -15.87
CA PRO A 273 0.90 14.99 -15.49
C PRO A 273 0.92 16.26 -16.34
N ASN A 274 0.47 16.19 -17.60
CA ASN A 274 0.48 17.30 -18.57
C ASN A 274 -0.91 17.73 -19.07
N ALA A 275 -2.00 17.36 -18.39
CA ALA A 275 -3.31 17.90 -18.77
C ALA A 275 -3.36 19.39 -18.37
N PRO A 276 -3.50 20.35 -19.32
CA PRO A 276 -3.85 21.71 -18.94
C PRO A 276 -5.17 21.64 -18.18
N ARG A 277 -5.22 22.18 -16.96
CA ARG A 277 -6.49 22.42 -16.27
C ARG A 277 -7.29 23.32 -17.19
N GLY A 278 -8.21 22.73 -17.96
CA GLY A 278 -9.10 23.47 -18.82
C GLY A 278 -9.96 24.36 -17.94
N ASN A 279 -9.55 25.62 -17.78
CA ASN A 279 -10.48 26.66 -17.33
C ASN A 279 -11.58 26.68 -18.39
N LYS A 280 -12.68 25.99 -18.13
CA LYS A 280 -13.95 26.27 -18.79
C LYS A 280 -14.34 27.67 -18.36
N VAL A 281 -13.81 28.67 -19.05
CA VAL A 281 -14.39 30.00 -19.08
C VAL A 281 -15.71 29.82 -19.82
N ASN A 282 -16.80 29.79 -19.07
CA ASN A 282 -18.12 29.89 -19.65
C ASN A 282 -18.16 31.21 -20.42
N HIS A 283 -18.16 31.14 -21.75
CA HIS A 283 -18.64 32.21 -22.58
C HIS A 283 -20.13 32.40 -22.23
N LEU A 284 -20.38 33.30 -21.28
CA LEU A 284 -21.64 34.02 -21.24
C LEU A 284 -21.64 34.87 -22.52
N SER A 285 -22.29 34.34 -23.56
CA SER A 285 -22.74 35.16 -24.67
C SER A 285 -23.70 36.19 -24.07
N GLY A 286 -23.20 37.41 -23.93
CA GLY A 286 -24.01 38.57 -23.65
C GLY A 286 -25.02 38.78 -24.77
N ASN A 287 -26.17 39.28 -24.34
CA ASN A 287 -27.11 40.10 -25.10
C ASN A 287 -26.42 40.95 -26.18
N ASP A 288 -27.09 41.14 -27.31
CA ASP A 288 -27.71 42.43 -27.61
C ASP A 288 -28.68 42.28 -28.80
N GLU A 289 -29.83 42.94 -28.63
CA GLU A 289 -30.93 43.23 -29.58
C GLU A 289 -31.97 42.15 -29.93
#